data_AF-A0AAW0ZMG5-F1
#
_entry.id   AF-A0AAW0ZMG5-F1
#
_cell.length_a   1.000
_cell.length_b   1.000
_cell.length_c   1.000
_cell.angle_alpha   90.00
_cell.angle_beta   90.00
_cell.angle_gamma   90.00
#
_symmetry.space_group_name_H-M   'P 1'
#
loop_
_entity.id
_entity.type
_entity.pdbx_description
1 polymer ?
#
loop_
_entity_poly.entity_id
_entity_poly.type
_entity_poly.pdbx_seq_one_letter_code
_entity_poly.pdbx_strand_id
1 'polypeptide(L)'
;MSEPEMQFPKLLLLFWLLTAMGQCDAENSIGKNDTAAEITLGEKQLEDHIRAILKHYQQEDPIGLPGVPIPDPMPVPDMRHSFSMYTMNFKKVNVYDLSKFRIVNMDSELALMQVSVTLNMKNLNIRGFYTLSSWLSRTAGNFTVKLSGVYVKGLGRLEVASDGKLQAQNIDLDLTFEKIDMDFKNLGFLGAVFQSMINSIGTFIFDSIKPFILKEINTKARGEVNKQISQLPQHFPNSISPFDMLITEIRKQISEMGYDPFKVKDYSQTVGIFTVTSTHTWITGLASVYRMGNVTLSIQNRKVYATIDAGTQEIEGKTHWEISVIGGFLSRAGTVSFTIQYFRAQVKLSQPLDTREKPSLEGLDLELGNIQARVHGAGTIDYLVEASVNILPNLLRYQIMDAIEGPFKRRIQMELDKVDVEEEIYNHIPHIEEHAMRHIQGLVPPEETILGELMPPPDQDEQPFSESEENRGPS
;
A
#
# COMPACT_ATOMS: atom_id res chain seq x y z
N MET A 1 31.25 -23.37 -3.25
CA MET A 1 29.81 -23.59 -2.95
C MET A 1 29.26 -22.24 -2.57
N SER A 2 28.65 -21.55 -3.53
CA SER A 2 27.98 -20.27 -3.33
C SER A 2 26.65 -20.53 -2.59
N GLU A 3 26.43 -19.85 -1.47
CA GLU A 3 25.12 -19.82 -0.81
C GLU A 3 24.09 -19.23 -1.80
N PRO A 4 22.88 -19.80 -1.92
CA PRO A 4 21.82 -19.16 -2.69
C PRO A 4 21.39 -17.88 -1.97
N GLU A 5 21.75 -16.72 -2.53
CA GLU A 5 21.29 -15.42 -2.05
C GLU A 5 19.76 -15.33 -2.20
N MET A 6 19.10 -15.00 -1.10
CA MET A 6 17.66 -14.79 -1.06
C MET A 6 17.33 -13.52 -1.85
N GLN A 7 16.46 -13.60 -2.86
CA GLN A 7 16.01 -12.45 -3.66
C GLN A 7 15.05 -11.50 -2.89
N PHE A 8 15.22 -11.38 -1.57
CA PHE A 8 14.60 -10.37 -0.71
C PHE A 8 14.78 -8.92 -1.18
N PRO A 9 15.94 -8.54 -1.77
CA PRO A 9 16.15 -7.19 -2.30
C PRO A 9 15.13 -6.78 -3.36
N LYS A 10 14.77 -7.72 -4.27
CA LYS A 10 13.73 -7.51 -5.30
C LYS A 10 12.33 -7.33 -4.74
N LEU A 11 12.03 -7.92 -3.59
CA LEU A 11 10.74 -7.76 -2.92
C LEU A 11 10.61 -6.36 -2.29
N LEU A 12 11.68 -5.90 -1.65
CA LEU A 12 11.78 -4.54 -1.10
C LEU A 12 11.73 -3.50 -2.22
N LEU A 13 12.31 -3.82 -3.38
CA LEU A 13 12.26 -3.01 -4.58
C LEU A 13 10.85 -2.90 -5.16
N LEU A 14 10.11 -4.01 -5.19
CA LEU A 14 8.71 -4.02 -5.61
C LEU A 14 7.82 -3.22 -4.65
N PHE A 15 8.21 -3.23 -3.37
CA PHE A 15 7.65 -2.39 -2.31
C PHE A 15 7.88 -0.89 -2.56
N TRP A 16 9.09 -0.51 -2.98
CA TRP A 16 9.44 0.86 -3.35
C TRP A 16 8.82 1.31 -4.68
N LEU A 17 8.75 0.42 -5.68
CA LEU A 17 8.08 0.65 -6.97
C LEU A 17 6.60 1.00 -6.78
N LEU A 18 5.89 0.31 -5.89
CA LEU A 18 4.49 0.61 -5.60
C LEU A 18 4.30 1.95 -4.89
N THR A 19 5.28 2.41 -4.11
CA THR A 19 5.28 3.77 -3.50
C THR A 19 5.78 4.87 -4.43
N ALA A 20 6.63 4.55 -5.40
CA ALA A 20 7.20 5.50 -6.38
C ALA A 20 6.29 5.72 -7.61
N MET A 21 5.37 4.79 -7.90
CA MET A 21 4.42 4.89 -9.01
C MET A 21 3.28 5.92 -8.79
N GLY A 22 3.31 6.68 -7.69
CA GLY A 22 2.45 7.83 -7.48
C GLY A 22 3.29 9.09 -7.32
N GLN A 23 3.51 9.82 -8.42
CA GLN A 23 3.89 11.24 -8.53
C GLN A 23 5.14 11.48 -9.40
N CYS A 24 4.99 12.26 -10.49
CA CYS A 24 5.94 12.63 -11.54
C CYS A 24 5.29 13.63 -12.55
N ASP A 25 5.92 14.80 -12.69
CA ASP A 25 5.49 15.97 -13.47
C ASP A 25 6.58 16.25 -14.55
N ALA A 26 6.26 16.22 -15.86
CA ALA A 26 7.05 16.86 -16.93
C ALA A 26 6.26 17.25 -18.21
N GLU A 27 6.53 18.46 -18.72
CA GLU A 27 5.78 19.26 -19.70
C GLU A 27 5.45 18.63 -21.08
N ASN A 28 4.39 19.17 -21.69
CA ASN A 28 3.85 18.84 -23.01
C ASN A 28 4.84 18.99 -24.17
N SER A 29 4.88 18.00 -25.06
CA SER A 29 4.82 18.25 -26.51
C SER A 29 4.22 17.05 -27.25
N ILE A 30 3.12 17.28 -27.97
CA ILE A 30 2.52 16.32 -28.90
C ILE A 30 3.25 16.44 -30.24
N GLY A 31 3.87 15.37 -30.73
CA GLY A 31 4.46 15.28 -32.06
C GLY A 31 4.62 13.84 -32.51
N LYS A 32 3.78 13.39 -33.44
CA LYS A 32 3.79 12.05 -34.04
C LYS A 32 5.17 11.71 -34.65
N ASN A 33 5.65 10.50 -34.34
CA ASN A 33 6.84 9.77 -34.83
C ASN A 33 8.12 9.88 -33.99
N ASP A 34 8.13 9.36 -32.75
CA ASP A 34 9.39 9.01 -32.03
C ASP A 34 9.15 8.13 -30.79
N THR A 35 8.58 6.93 -30.97
CA THR A 35 8.19 6.05 -29.84
C THR A 35 9.36 5.65 -28.93
N ALA A 36 10.58 5.46 -29.47
CA ALA A 36 11.73 5.07 -28.67
C ALA A 36 12.35 6.24 -27.90
N ALA A 37 12.44 7.43 -28.51
CA ALA A 37 13.03 8.60 -27.88
C ALA A 37 12.11 9.21 -26.81
N GLU A 38 10.79 9.17 -27.00
CA GLU A 38 9.80 9.58 -26.00
C GLU A 38 9.78 8.64 -24.78
N ILE A 39 9.94 7.32 -25.00
CA ILE A 39 10.07 6.34 -23.92
C ILE A 39 11.36 6.59 -23.12
N THR A 40 12.51 6.75 -23.79
CA THR A 40 13.79 7.06 -23.12
C THR A 40 13.78 8.40 -22.37
N LEU A 41 13.03 9.38 -22.86
CA LEU A 41 12.86 10.65 -22.17
C LEU A 41 11.99 10.50 -20.91
N GLY A 42 10.88 9.76 -20.99
CA GLY A 42 10.02 9.47 -19.85
C GLY A 42 10.71 8.63 -18.77
N GLU A 43 11.55 7.69 -19.18
CA GLU A 43 12.37 6.84 -18.31
C GLU A 43 13.34 7.66 -17.47
N LYS A 44 14.10 8.55 -18.11
CA LYS A 44 15.06 9.43 -17.43
C LYS A 44 14.36 10.38 -16.45
N GLN A 45 13.19 10.88 -16.81
CA GLN A 45 12.39 11.76 -15.94
C GLN A 45 11.90 11.02 -14.69
N LEU A 46 11.45 9.78 -14.83
CA LEU A 46 11.02 8.95 -13.69
C LEU A 46 12.20 8.64 -12.75
N GLU A 47 13.36 8.29 -13.30
CA GLU A 47 14.58 8.07 -12.53
C GLU A 47 14.99 9.32 -11.74
N ASP A 48 15.10 10.47 -12.41
CA ASP A 48 15.47 11.73 -11.77
C ASP A 48 14.47 12.12 -10.67
N HIS A 49 13.19 11.82 -10.86
CA HIS A 49 12.15 12.07 -9.88
C HIS A 49 12.22 11.14 -8.67
N ILE A 50 12.43 9.83 -8.88
CA ILE A 50 12.67 8.86 -7.80
C ILE A 50 13.85 9.34 -6.95
N ARG A 51 14.98 9.70 -7.60
CA ARG A 51 16.16 10.23 -6.91
C ARG A 51 15.84 11.51 -6.12
N ALA A 52 15.01 12.40 -6.66
CA ALA A 52 14.59 13.62 -5.97
C ALA A 52 13.74 13.32 -4.73
N ILE A 53 12.83 12.35 -4.79
CA ILE A 53 12.01 11.90 -3.66
C ILE A 53 12.90 11.26 -2.57
N LEU A 54 13.81 10.35 -2.95
CA LEU A 54 14.71 9.72 -2.00
C LEU A 54 15.54 10.75 -1.25
N LYS A 55 16.17 11.67 -2.00
CA LYS A 55 16.94 12.76 -1.42
C LYS A 55 16.11 13.69 -0.54
N HIS A 56 14.83 13.87 -0.86
CA HIS A 56 13.92 14.67 -0.04
C HIS A 56 13.68 14.03 1.34
N TYR A 57 13.40 12.73 1.40
CA TYR A 57 13.14 12.04 2.66
C TYR A 57 14.39 11.73 3.50
N GLN A 58 15.59 11.88 2.94
CA GLN A 58 16.86 11.87 3.67
C GLN A 58 17.08 13.14 4.53
N GLN A 59 16.26 14.18 4.36
CA GLN A 59 16.32 15.39 5.18
C GLN A 59 15.76 15.11 6.58
N GLU A 60 16.31 15.76 7.62
CA GLU A 60 15.83 15.56 9.00
C GLU A 60 14.33 15.90 9.17
N ASP A 61 13.84 16.90 8.44
CA ASP A 61 12.45 17.34 8.40
C ASP A 61 12.02 17.60 6.93
N PRO A 62 11.55 16.57 6.20
CA PRO A 62 11.09 16.72 4.82
C PRO A 62 9.78 17.52 4.79
N ILE A 63 9.80 18.66 4.11
CA ILE A 63 8.66 19.58 3.97
C ILE A 63 8.25 19.70 2.51
N GLY A 64 6.98 19.44 2.22
CA GLY A 64 6.41 19.46 0.89
C GLY A 64 6.69 18.16 0.13
N LEU A 65 6.65 18.24 -1.20
CA LEU A 65 7.11 17.18 -2.10
C LEU A 65 7.93 17.82 -3.23
N PRO A 66 9.05 17.21 -3.65
CA PRO A 66 9.82 17.69 -4.78
C PRO A 66 8.99 17.62 -6.06
N GLY A 67 9.03 18.68 -6.87
CA GLY A 67 8.38 18.69 -8.19
C GLY A 67 6.87 18.95 -8.20
N VAL A 68 6.17 19.01 -7.06
CA VAL A 68 4.72 19.30 -7.04
C VAL A 68 4.47 20.82 -7.01
N PRO A 69 3.93 21.43 -8.08
CA PRO A 69 3.72 22.88 -8.14
C PRO A 69 2.45 23.29 -7.38
N ILE A 70 2.56 23.40 -6.05
CA ILE A 70 1.54 24.05 -5.22
C ILE A 70 1.81 25.56 -5.20
N PRO A 71 0.88 26.42 -5.68
CA PRO A 71 1.06 27.86 -5.65
C PRO A 71 1.29 28.37 -4.22
N ASP A 72 2.39 29.07 -4.00
CA ASP A 72 2.74 29.66 -2.71
C ASP A 72 3.51 30.97 -2.90
N PRO A 73 2.90 32.15 -2.71
CA PRO A 73 1.51 32.33 -2.28
C PRO A 73 0.46 31.98 -3.33
N MET A 74 -0.68 31.46 -2.89
CA MET A 74 -1.88 31.25 -3.70
C MET A 74 -2.80 32.47 -3.61
N PRO A 75 -3.10 33.17 -4.73
CA PRO A 75 -4.05 34.26 -4.72
C PRO A 75 -5.49 33.74 -4.55
N VAL A 76 -6.28 34.49 -3.79
CA VAL A 76 -7.72 34.24 -3.60
C VAL A 76 -8.51 35.44 -4.13
N PRO A 77 -9.66 35.21 -4.79
CA PRO A 77 -10.55 36.29 -5.19
C PRO A 77 -10.92 37.25 -4.05
N ASP A 78 -11.18 38.51 -4.39
CA ASP A 78 -11.68 39.50 -3.44
C ASP A 78 -12.99 39.00 -2.78
N MET A 79 -13.11 39.19 -1.47
CA MET A 79 -14.24 38.71 -0.67
C MET A 79 -14.97 39.89 -0.02
N ARG A 80 -16.27 39.73 0.21
CA ARG A 80 -17.08 40.72 0.91
C ARG A 80 -17.99 40.05 1.92
N HIS A 81 -18.06 40.62 3.13
CA HIS A 81 -18.99 40.20 4.17
C HIS A 81 -19.74 41.41 4.72
N SER A 82 -21.05 41.25 4.96
CA SER A 82 -21.88 42.33 5.51
C SER A 82 -22.39 41.91 6.89
N PHE A 83 -22.04 42.67 7.91
CA PHE A 83 -22.50 42.51 9.29
C PHE A 83 -23.51 43.60 9.62
N SER A 84 -24.82 43.35 9.48
CA SER A 84 -25.90 44.33 9.79
C SER A 84 -25.59 45.77 9.31
N MET A 85 -25.00 46.64 10.16
CA MET A 85 -24.65 48.03 9.86
C MET A 85 -23.24 48.25 9.27
N TYR A 86 -22.45 47.19 9.08
CA TYR A 86 -21.07 47.24 8.63
C TYR A 86 -20.84 46.33 7.41
N THR A 87 -19.88 46.68 6.57
CA THR A 87 -19.43 45.85 5.45
C THR A 87 -17.91 45.77 5.47
N MET A 88 -17.38 44.55 5.50
CA MET A 88 -15.97 44.27 5.29
C MET A 88 -15.73 43.84 3.85
N ASN A 89 -14.74 44.44 3.21
CA ASN A 89 -14.20 43.99 1.94
C ASN A 89 -12.75 43.55 2.17
N PHE A 90 -12.41 42.38 1.66
CA PHE A 90 -11.06 41.81 1.68
C PHE A 90 -10.54 41.79 0.25
N LYS A 91 -9.37 42.39 0.04
CA LYS A 91 -8.76 42.55 -1.28
C LYS A 91 -7.33 42.05 -1.30
N LYS A 92 -6.90 41.60 -2.48
CA LYS A 92 -5.53 41.09 -2.71
C LYS A 92 -5.15 40.04 -1.66
N VAL A 93 -6.07 39.10 -1.44
CA VAL A 93 -5.90 38.05 -0.42
C VAL A 93 -5.00 36.97 -1.00
N ASN A 94 -3.98 36.59 -0.24
CA ASN A 94 -3.03 35.55 -0.60
C ASN A 94 -2.89 34.56 0.57
N VAL A 95 -2.86 33.28 0.24
CA VAL A 95 -2.57 32.18 1.16
C VAL A 95 -1.12 31.79 1.00
N TYR A 96 -0.38 31.76 2.10
CA TYR A 96 1.02 31.40 2.17
C TYR A 96 1.20 30.10 2.94
N ASP A 97 2.30 29.42 2.68
CA ASP A 97 2.75 28.18 3.32
C ASP A 97 1.94 26.93 2.94
N LEU A 98 1.14 26.99 1.87
CA LEU A 98 0.43 25.81 1.32
C LEU A 98 1.40 24.72 0.85
N SER A 99 2.59 25.11 0.39
CA SER A 99 3.64 24.17 -0.02
C SER A 99 4.32 23.47 1.16
N LYS A 100 4.12 23.95 2.40
CA LYS A 100 4.84 23.48 3.60
C LYS A 100 4.09 22.40 4.38
N PHE A 101 3.61 21.39 3.67
CA PHE A 101 2.91 20.25 4.24
C PHE A 101 3.85 19.08 4.58
N ARG A 102 3.36 18.14 5.37
CA ARG A 102 4.00 16.85 5.67
C ARG A 102 2.98 15.75 5.49
N ILE A 103 3.40 14.61 4.93
CA ILE A 103 2.56 13.41 4.88
C ILE A 103 2.58 12.77 6.27
N VAL A 104 1.41 12.65 6.89
CA VAL A 104 1.23 11.98 8.18
C VAL A 104 0.93 10.51 7.97
N ASN A 105 -0.04 10.25 7.09
CA ASN A 105 -0.50 8.91 6.77
C ASN A 105 -0.87 8.82 5.29
N MET A 106 -0.62 7.67 4.67
CA MET A 106 -1.12 7.31 3.35
C MET A 106 -1.46 5.82 3.34
N ASP A 107 -2.70 5.50 3.00
CA ASP A 107 -3.18 4.13 2.88
C ASP A 107 -3.72 3.89 1.48
N SER A 108 -3.32 2.79 0.85
CA SER A 108 -3.79 2.38 -0.47
C SER A 108 -4.61 1.10 -0.36
N GLU A 109 -5.87 1.15 -0.76
CA GLU A 109 -6.75 -0.02 -0.89
C GLU A 109 -6.86 -0.39 -2.37
N LEU A 110 -5.99 -1.29 -2.81
CA LEU A 110 -5.86 -1.69 -4.21
C LEU A 110 -7.10 -2.42 -4.74
N ALA A 111 -7.85 -3.13 -3.89
CA ALA A 111 -9.07 -3.81 -4.32
C ALA A 111 -10.19 -2.83 -4.70
N LEU A 112 -10.22 -1.68 -4.04
CA LEU A 112 -11.18 -0.60 -4.32
C LEU A 112 -10.60 0.49 -5.23
N MET A 113 -9.32 0.39 -5.58
CA MET A 113 -8.57 1.42 -6.30
C MET A 113 -8.66 2.80 -5.62
N GLN A 114 -8.53 2.82 -4.28
CA GLN A 114 -8.63 4.05 -3.49
C GLN A 114 -7.34 4.33 -2.73
N VAL A 115 -7.00 5.61 -2.63
CA VAL A 115 -5.86 6.09 -1.84
C VAL A 115 -6.36 7.14 -0.87
N SER A 116 -6.13 6.94 0.42
CA SER A 116 -6.41 7.93 1.45
C SER A 116 -5.11 8.56 1.94
N VAL A 117 -5.10 9.87 2.09
CA VAL A 117 -3.92 10.65 2.48
C VAL A 117 -4.30 11.62 3.59
N THR A 118 -3.46 11.70 4.61
CA THR A 118 -3.55 12.74 5.64
C THR A 118 -2.29 13.58 5.62
N LEU A 119 -2.46 14.88 5.41
CA LEU A 119 -1.39 15.87 5.42
C LEU A 119 -1.51 16.76 6.64
N ASN A 120 -0.37 17.22 7.14
CA ASN A 120 -0.28 18.23 8.20
C ASN A 120 0.52 19.44 7.71
N MET A 121 0.00 20.64 7.94
CA MET A 121 0.71 21.90 7.82
C MET A 121 0.78 22.58 9.19
N LYS A 122 1.99 22.95 9.61
CA LYS A 122 2.20 23.61 10.91
C LYS A 122 1.43 24.93 10.99
N ASN A 123 1.52 25.73 9.94
CA ASN A 123 0.80 26.99 9.84
C ASN A 123 0.31 27.22 8.40
N LEU A 124 -0.82 27.90 8.27
CA LEU A 124 -1.29 28.50 7.04
C LEU A 124 -1.50 29.99 7.27
N ASN A 125 -0.85 30.84 6.47
CA ASN A 125 -0.90 32.29 6.67
C ASN A 125 -1.69 32.96 5.54
N ILE A 126 -2.78 33.63 5.89
CA ILE A 126 -3.59 34.39 4.95
C ILE A 126 -3.29 35.87 5.17
N ARG A 127 -2.92 36.59 4.12
CA ARG A 127 -2.61 38.02 4.20
C ARG A 127 -3.36 38.78 3.13
N GLY A 128 -3.74 40.01 3.44
CA GLY A 128 -4.37 40.90 2.46
C GLY A 128 -4.69 42.26 3.03
N PHE A 129 -5.51 43.01 2.31
CA PHE A 129 -6.01 44.31 2.70
C PHE A 129 -7.48 44.22 3.04
N TYR A 130 -7.90 44.81 4.15
CA TYR A 130 -9.30 44.92 4.50
C TYR A 130 -9.77 46.38 4.42
N THR A 131 -11.06 46.56 4.16
CA THR A 131 -11.78 47.80 4.36
C THR A 131 -13.03 47.49 5.16
N LEU A 132 -13.20 48.12 6.32
CA LEU A 132 -14.40 48.07 7.13
C LEU A 132 -15.15 49.40 6.96
N SER A 133 -16.33 49.35 6.36
CA SER A 133 -17.20 50.50 6.12
C SER A 133 -18.48 50.38 6.94
N SER A 134 -18.96 51.51 7.45
CA SER A 134 -20.29 51.72 8.00
C SER A 134 -20.96 52.89 7.26
N TRP A 135 -22.21 53.19 7.58
CA TRP A 135 -22.91 54.37 7.06
C TRP A 135 -22.25 55.71 7.46
N LEU A 136 -21.46 55.74 8.54
CA LEU A 136 -20.86 56.97 9.09
C LEU A 136 -19.32 57.04 8.94
N SER A 137 -18.64 55.90 8.83
CA SER A 137 -17.17 55.84 8.87
C SER A 137 -16.59 54.69 8.07
N ARG A 138 -15.33 54.83 7.65
CA ARG A 138 -14.57 53.82 6.91
C ARG A 138 -13.16 53.70 7.47
N THR A 139 -12.72 52.48 7.73
CA THR A 139 -11.34 52.16 8.12
C THR A 139 -10.76 51.12 7.16
N ALA A 140 -9.44 51.13 6.99
CA ALA A 140 -8.76 50.17 6.13
C ALA A 140 -7.37 49.90 6.67
N GLY A 141 -6.88 48.69 6.40
CA GLY A 141 -5.55 48.28 6.83
C GLY A 141 -5.18 46.90 6.31
N ASN A 142 -3.98 46.47 6.71
CA ASN A 142 -3.54 45.11 6.44
C ASN A 142 -4.16 44.16 7.46
N PHE A 143 -4.45 42.95 7.02
CA PHE A 143 -4.82 41.86 7.91
C PHE A 143 -3.93 40.65 7.69
N THR A 144 -3.74 39.87 8.75
CA THR A 144 -3.13 38.55 8.73
C THR A 144 -3.99 37.60 9.53
N VAL A 145 -4.32 36.45 8.96
CA VAL A 145 -4.94 35.31 9.64
C VAL A 145 -3.97 34.15 9.61
N LYS A 146 -3.63 33.62 10.77
CA LYS A 146 -2.75 32.48 10.92
C LYS A 146 -3.56 31.30 11.44
N LEU A 147 -3.69 30.26 10.63
CA LEU A 147 -4.20 28.96 11.07
C LEU A 147 -3.02 28.12 11.55
N SER A 148 -3.14 27.47 12.70
CA SER A 148 -2.10 26.58 13.25
C SER A 148 -2.67 25.17 13.42
N GLY A 149 -1.82 24.16 13.21
CA GLY A 149 -2.24 22.75 13.28
C GLY A 149 -3.26 22.42 12.20
N VAL A 150 -2.93 22.68 10.94
CA VAL A 150 -3.86 22.47 9.82
C VAL A 150 -3.72 21.04 9.31
N TYR A 151 -4.84 20.34 9.20
CA TYR A 151 -4.91 18.97 8.69
C TYR A 151 -5.73 18.93 7.41
N VAL A 152 -5.21 18.22 6.40
CA VAL A 152 -5.94 17.93 5.16
C VAL A 152 -6.12 16.42 5.06
N LYS A 153 -7.36 15.98 4.90
CA LYS A 153 -7.69 14.58 4.60
C LYS A 153 -8.12 14.51 3.15
N GLY A 154 -7.55 13.57 2.41
CA GLY A 154 -7.89 13.31 1.01
C GLY A 154 -8.25 11.86 0.80
N LEU A 155 -9.28 11.60 0.00
CA LEU A 155 -9.61 10.29 -0.55
C LEU A 155 -9.64 10.40 -2.07
N GLY A 156 -8.60 9.87 -2.72
CA GLY A 156 -8.51 9.73 -4.16
C GLY A 156 -9.03 8.38 -4.62
N ARG A 157 -9.63 8.34 -5.81
CA ARG A 157 -10.09 7.10 -6.46
C ARG A 157 -9.54 7.05 -7.88
N LEU A 158 -9.17 5.85 -8.33
CA LEU A 158 -8.79 5.57 -9.71
C LEU A 158 -9.90 4.76 -10.39
N GLU A 159 -10.22 5.10 -11.63
CA GLU A 159 -11.15 4.35 -12.48
C GLU A 159 -10.57 4.11 -13.87
N VAL A 160 -11.06 3.07 -14.54
CA VAL A 160 -10.73 2.82 -15.94
C VAL A 160 -11.63 3.69 -16.83
N ALA A 161 -11.02 4.61 -17.57
CA ALA A 161 -11.70 5.44 -18.54
C ALA A 161 -12.09 4.66 -19.80
N SER A 162 -12.91 5.27 -20.65
CA SER A 162 -13.45 4.64 -21.87
C SER A 162 -12.39 4.22 -22.89
N ASP A 163 -11.19 4.79 -22.80
CA ASP A 163 -10.01 4.46 -23.60
C ASP A 163 -9.18 3.31 -23.01
N GLY A 164 -9.67 2.67 -21.95
CA GLY A 164 -9.00 1.57 -21.25
C GLY A 164 -7.89 2.01 -20.31
N LYS A 165 -7.69 3.32 -20.11
CA LYS A 165 -6.63 3.87 -19.26
C LYS A 165 -7.12 4.09 -17.84
N LEU A 166 -6.29 3.83 -16.84
CA LEU A 166 -6.58 4.28 -15.48
C LEU A 166 -6.54 5.82 -15.41
N GLN A 167 -7.47 6.43 -14.67
CA GLN A 167 -7.55 7.86 -14.44
C GLN A 167 -8.01 8.13 -13.01
N ALA A 168 -7.37 9.10 -12.36
CA ALA A 168 -7.79 9.67 -11.10
C ALA A 168 -9.06 10.50 -11.26
N GLN A 169 -10.03 10.19 -10.41
CA GLN A 169 -11.24 10.97 -10.24
C GLN A 169 -10.99 12.24 -9.43
N ASN A 170 -12.07 12.96 -9.10
CA ASN A 170 -12.00 13.98 -8.08
C ASN A 170 -11.57 13.37 -6.74
N ILE A 171 -10.68 14.08 -6.07
CA ILE A 171 -10.18 13.72 -4.75
C ILE A 171 -11.12 14.40 -3.75
N ASP A 172 -11.75 13.59 -2.90
CA ASP A 172 -12.56 14.09 -1.81
C ASP A 172 -11.62 14.66 -0.75
N LEU A 173 -11.52 15.99 -0.69
CA LEU A 173 -10.63 16.69 0.23
C LEU A 173 -11.42 17.41 1.32
N ASP A 174 -10.95 17.31 2.55
CA ASP A 174 -11.40 18.12 3.67
C ASP A 174 -10.21 18.76 4.39
N LEU A 175 -10.41 20.00 4.86
CA LEU A 175 -9.39 20.79 5.54
C LEU A 175 -9.95 21.30 6.87
N THR A 176 -9.17 21.08 7.93
CA THR A 176 -9.47 21.43 9.32
C THR A 176 -8.25 22.09 9.98
N PHE A 177 -8.44 22.77 11.11
CA PHE A 177 -7.37 23.42 11.85
C PHE A 177 -7.65 23.41 13.36
N GLU A 178 -6.61 23.49 14.17
CA GLU A 178 -6.73 23.52 15.64
C GLU A 178 -6.96 24.94 16.17
N LYS A 179 -6.21 25.92 15.66
CA LYS A 179 -6.23 27.30 16.18
C LYS A 179 -6.22 28.32 15.05
N ILE A 180 -6.93 29.42 15.26
CA ILE A 180 -6.94 30.60 14.41
C ILE A 180 -6.49 31.82 15.22
N ASP A 181 -5.49 32.54 14.71
CA ASP A 181 -5.01 33.81 15.24
C ASP A 181 -5.19 34.90 14.17
N MET A 182 -5.70 36.07 14.57
CA MET A 182 -6.04 37.15 13.64
C MET A 182 -5.43 38.47 14.09
N ASP A 183 -4.87 39.20 13.14
CA ASP A 183 -4.25 40.51 13.34
C ASP A 183 -4.72 41.48 12.27
N PHE A 184 -5.41 42.54 12.69
CA PHE A 184 -5.95 43.58 11.82
C PHE A 184 -5.38 44.91 12.25
N LYS A 185 -4.65 45.58 11.33
CA LYS A 185 -4.01 46.87 11.60
C LYS A 185 -4.96 48.02 11.31
N ASN A 186 -4.83 49.11 12.08
CA ASN A 186 -5.59 50.36 11.88
C ASN A 186 -7.11 50.24 12.14
N LEU A 187 -7.52 49.41 13.11
CA LEU A 187 -8.92 49.29 13.50
C LEU A 187 -9.50 50.56 14.16
N GLY A 188 -8.66 51.38 14.81
CA GLY A 188 -9.07 52.65 15.42
C GLY A 188 -10.25 52.50 16.38
N PHE A 189 -11.17 53.47 16.37
CA PHE A 189 -12.41 53.46 17.18
C PHE A 189 -13.32 52.25 16.89
N LEU A 190 -13.25 51.67 15.68
CA LEU A 190 -14.02 50.46 15.33
C LEU A 190 -13.40 49.17 15.87
N GLY A 191 -12.28 49.24 16.62
CA GLY A 191 -11.65 48.08 17.25
C GLY A 191 -12.58 47.34 18.20
N ALA A 192 -13.41 48.03 18.99
CA ALA A 192 -14.37 47.39 19.90
C ALA A 192 -15.44 46.56 19.14
N VAL A 193 -15.88 47.07 17.99
CA VAL A 193 -16.82 46.36 17.11
C VAL A 193 -16.12 45.15 16.50
N PHE A 194 -14.88 45.29 16.06
CA PHE A 194 -14.08 44.18 15.54
C PHE A 194 -13.89 43.06 16.57
N GLN A 195 -13.62 43.39 17.84
CA GLN A 195 -13.49 42.41 18.93
C GLN A 195 -14.77 41.59 19.12
N SER A 196 -15.97 42.19 18.99
CA SER A 196 -17.24 41.45 19.08
C SER A 196 -17.49 40.47 17.93
N MET A 197 -16.83 40.66 16.79
CA MET A 197 -17.06 39.88 15.56
C MET A 197 -15.88 38.95 15.23
N ILE A 198 -14.87 38.89 16.10
CA ILE A 198 -13.59 38.23 15.82
C ILE A 198 -13.78 36.75 15.45
N ASN A 199 -14.62 36.03 16.19
CA ASN A 199 -14.91 34.62 15.92
C ASN A 199 -15.61 34.42 14.55
N SER A 200 -16.57 35.29 14.22
CA SER A 200 -17.32 35.21 12.95
C SER A 200 -16.47 35.56 11.73
N ILE A 201 -15.56 36.54 11.86
CA ILE A 201 -14.65 36.95 10.78
C ILE A 201 -13.67 35.83 10.46
N GLY A 202 -13.11 35.17 11.47
CA GLY A 202 -12.19 34.06 11.28
C GLY A 202 -12.83 32.89 10.52
N THR A 203 -14.01 32.45 10.96
CA THR A 203 -14.79 31.43 10.28
C THR A 203 -15.15 31.85 8.86
N PHE A 204 -15.62 33.09 8.65
CA PHE A 204 -15.95 33.58 7.32
C PHE A 204 -14.75 33.56 6.36
N ILE A 205 -13.60 34.08 6.79
CA ILE A 205 -12.38 34.10 5.96
C ILE A 205 -11.97 32.68 5.61
N PHE A 206 -11.99 31.77 6.59
CA PHE A 206 -11.66 30.37 6.36
C PHE A 206 -12.63 29.68 5.39
N ASP A 207 -13.94 29.75 5.66
CA ASP A 207 -14.98 29.11 4.84
C ASP A 207 -15.00 29.67 3.42
N SER A 208 -14.65 30.95 3.25
CA SER A 208 -14.56 31.59 1.93
C SER A 208 -13.31 31.13 1.16
N ILE A 209 -12.19 30.91 1.83
CA ILE A 209 -10.91 30.52 1.20
C ILE A 209 -10.83 29.00 0.98
N LYS A 210 -11.39 28.20 1.87
CA LYS A 210 -11.31 26.74 1.87
C LYS A 210 -11.65 26.13 0.50
N PRO A 211 -12.76 26.48 -0.18
CA PRO A 211 -13.07 25.93 -1.51
C PRO A 211 -11.99 26.19 -2.55
N PHE A 212 -11.30 27.33 -2.50
CA PHE A 212 -10.23 27.67 -3.44
C PHE A 212 -8.97 26.84 -3.17
N ILE A 213 -8.60 26.67 -1.90
CA ILE A 213 -7.49 25.78 -1.52
C ILE A 213 -7.77 24.35 -1.98
N LEU A 214 -8.96 23.83 -1.64
CA LEU A 214 -9.34 22.45 -1.97
C LEU A 214 -9.40 22.24 -3.49
N LYS A 215 -9.91 23.21 -4.25
CA LYS A 215 -9.95 23.15 -5.71
C LYS A 215 -8.55 23.14 -6.32
N GLU A 216 -7.65 24.01 -5.85
CA GLU A 216 -6.28 24.08 -6.35
C GLU A 216 -5.53 22.76 -6.07
N ILE A 217 -5.61 22.26 -4.84
CA ILE A 217 -5.01 20.98 -4.46
C ILE A 217 -5.60 19.84 -5.30
N ASN A 218 -6.92 19.73 -5.40
CA ASN A 218 -7.56 18.69 -6.21
C ASN A 218 -7.12 18.75 -7.67
N THR A 219 -7.08 19.94 -8.27
CA THR A 219 -6.73 20.11 -9.69
C THR A 219 -5.27 19.74 -9.95
N LYS A 220 -4.36 20.20 -9.09
CA LYS A 220 -2.92 19.91 -9.21
C LYS A 220 -2.61 18.46 -8.92
N ALA A 221 -3.10 17.92 -7.81
CA ALA A 221 -2.87 16.53 -7.43
C ALA A 221 -3.47 15.55 -8.46
N ARG A 222 -4.70 15.80 -8.94
CA ARG A 222 -5.32 14.95 -9.96
C ARG A 222 -4.61 15.06 -11.30
N GLY A 223 -4.27 16.28 -11.73
CA GLY A 223 -3.55 16.51 -12.97
C GLY A 223 -2.21 15.80 -12.98
N GLU A 224 -1.51 15.88 -11.86
CA GLU A 224 -0.26 15.19 -11.61
C GLU A 224 -0.44 13.67 -11.66
N VAL A 225 -1.31 13.09 -10.84
CA VAL A 225 -1.56 11.63 -10.83
C VAL A 225 -1.94 11.10 -12.21
N ASN A 226 -2.84 11.77 -12.93
CA ASN A 226 -3.24 11.36 -14.29
C ASN A 226 -2.07 11.37 -15.27
N LYS A 227 -1.16 12.32 -15.10
CA LYS A 227 0.04 12.42 -15.91
C LYS A 227 0.94 11.20 -15.73
N GLN A 228 1.21 10.76 -14.50
CA GLN A 228 2.00 9.53 -14.31
C GLN A 228 1.28 8.30 -14.84
N ILE A 229 -0.01 8.16 -14.54
CA ILE A 229 -0.75 6.98 -14.97
C ILE A 229 -0.73 6.87 -16.50
N SER A 230 -0.75 8.01 -17.21
CA SER A 230 -0.67 8.03 -18.67
C SER A 230 0.71 7.63 -19.23
N GLN A 231 1.78 7.75 -18.43
CA GLN A 231 3.15 7.36 -18.78
C GLN A 231 3.43 5.88 -18.51
N LEU A 232 2.59 5.20 -17.74
CA LEU A 232 2.74 3.77 -17.48
C LEU A 232 2.35 2.95 -18.72
N PRO A 233 3.18 1.98 -19.16
CA PRO A 233 2.83 1.07 -20.24
C PRO A 233 1.58 0.28 -19.85
N GLN A 234 0.56 0.39 -20.67
CA GLN A 234 -0.85 0.20 -20.30
C GLN A 234 -1.31 -1.25 -20.20
N HIS A 235 -0.39 -2.19 -20.06
CA HIS A 235 -0.69 -3.61 -20.03
C HIS A 235 -0.11 -4.16 -18.74
N PHE A 236 -0.88 -4.04 -17.65
CA PHE A 236 -0.69 -4.94 -16.52
C PHE A 236 -1.15 -6.32 -17.01
N PRO A 237 -0.25 -7.30 -17.25
CA PRO A 237 -0.66 -8.62 -17.66
C PRO A 237 -1.49 -9.23 -16.52
N ASN A 238 -2.70 -9.66 -16.86
CA ASN A 238 -3.71 -10.17 -15.94
C ASN A 238 -3.35 -11.53 -15.30
N SER A 239 -2.09 -11.97 -15.30
CA SER A 239 -1.80 -13.39 -15.11
C SER A 239 -1.19 -13.77 -13.76
N ILE A 240 -0.35 -12.97 -13.08
CA ILE A 240 0.19 -13.33 -11.76
C ILE A 240 0.54 -12.05 -10.97
N SER A 241 0.03 -11.89 -9.74
CA SER A 241 0.43 -10.75 -8.88
C SER A 241 1.93 -10.85 -8.56
N PRO A 242 2.67 -9.74 -8.46
CA PRO A 242 4.06 -9.77 -7.99
C PRO A 242 4.25 -10.49 -6.65
N PHE A 243 3.22 -10.48 -5.81
CA PHE A 243 3.20 -11.26 -4.58
C PHE A 243 3.14 -12.77 -4.84
N ASP A 244 2.37 -13.22 -5.81
CA ASP A 244 2.27 -14.64 -6.15
C ASP A 244 3.59 -15.15 -6.79
N MET A 245 4.32 -14.27 -7.47
CA MET A 245 5.69 -14.53 -7.90
C MET A 245 6.65 -14.69 -6.71
N LEU A 246 6.57 -13.81 -5.71
CA LEU A 246 7.32 -13.96 -4.45
C LEU A 246 6.99 -15.29 -3.77
N ILE A 247 5.71 -15.62 -3.64
CA ILE A 247 5.27 -16.87 -3.00
C ILE A 247 5.88 -18.07 -3.74
N THR A 248 5.90 -18.04 -5.06
CA THR A 248 6.52 -19.10 -5.87
C THR A 248 8.01 -19.25 -5.59
N GLU A 249 8.74 -18.14 -5.46
CA GLU A 249 10.16 -18.16 -5.10
C GLU A 249 10.40 -18.67 -3.67
N ILE A 250 9.55 -18.29 -2.72
CA ILE A 250 9.59 -18.80 -1.34
C ILE A 250 9.41 -20.32 -1.33
N ARG A 251 8.41 -20.86 -2.06
CA ARG A 251 8.18 -22.32 -2.15
C ARG A 251 9.41 -23.06 -2.65
N LYS A 252 10.04 -22.51 -3.70
CA LYS A 252 11.25 -23.06 -4.30
C LYS A 252 12.38 -23.09 -3.30
N GLN A 253 12.63 -22.00 -2.58
CA GLN A 253 13.69 -21.93 -1.58
C GLN A 253 13.47 -22.86 -0.39
N ILE A 254 12.25 -22.96 0.14
CA ILE A 254 11.93 -23.89 1.25
C ILE A 254 12.30 -25.32 0.84
N SER A 255 11.99 -25.69 -0.41
CA SER A 255 12.30 -27.00 -0.98
C SER A 255 13.81 -27.20 -1.17
N GLU A 256 14.49 -26.24 -1.80
CA GLU A 256 15.93 -26.31 -2.10
C GLU A 256 16.82 -26.31 -0.86
N MET A 257 16.41 -25.61 0.20
CA MET A 257 17.11 -25.58 1.48
C MET A 257 16.87 -26.83 2.34
N GLY A 258 16.02 -27.76 1.89
CA GLY A 258 15.68 -28.97 2.64
C GLY A 258 14.85 -28.68 3.89
N TYR A 259 14.11 -27.56 3.91
CA TYR A 259 13.14 -27.26 4.97
C TYR A 259 11.80 -27.94 4.74
N ASP A 260 11.64 -28.72 3.68
CA ASP A 260 10.51 -29.62 3.49
C ASP A 260 11.03 -30.95 2.91
N PRO A 261 11.18 -32.03 3.73
CA PRO A 261 10.74 -32.18 5.12
C PRO A 261 11.65 -31.50 6.16
N PHE A 262 11.07 -30.83 7.16
CA PHE A 262 11.79 -30.19 8.27
C PHE A 262 11.93 -31.11 9.49
N LYS A 263 13.13 -31.15 10.08
CA LYS A 263 13.39 -31.86 11.34
C LYS A 263 13.33 -30.91 12.53
N VAL A 264 12.38 -31.13 13.44
CA VAL A 264 12.26 -30.36 14.69
C VAL A 264 13.21 -30.94 15.74
N LYS A 265 13.72 -30.08 16.63
CA LYS A 265 14.56 -30.50 17.75
C LYS A 265 13.77 -31.33 18.76
N ASP A 266 14.45 -32.29 19.38
CA ASP A 266 13.88 -33.12 20.44
C ASP A 266 13.44 -32.24 21.62
N TYR A 267 12.34 -32.60 22.24
CA TYR A 267 11.66 -31.81 23.28
C TYR A 267 11.33 -32.68 24.48
N SER A 268 11.49 -32.17 25.70
CA SER A 268 11.12 -32.89 26.92
C SER A 268 10.51 -31.94 27.94
N GLN A 269 9.36 -32.29 28.49
CA GLN A 269 8.65 -31.48 29.48
C GLN A 269 7.95 -32.34 30.53
N THR A 270 7.99 -31.88 31.78
CA THR A 270 7.29 -32.51 32.90
C THR A 270 5.97 -31.79 33.17
N VAL A 271 4.86 -32.54 33.16
CA VAL A 271 3.50 -32.09 33.47
C VAL A 271 2.97 -32.91 34.64
N GLY A 272 3.01 -32.33 35.85
CA GLY A 272 2.63 -33.03 37.07
C GLY A 272 3.56 -34.22 37.36
N ILE A 273 3.00 -35.44 37.39
CA ILE A 273 3.76 -36.68 37.60
C ILE A 273 4.29 -37.30 36.30
N PHE A 274 3.93 -36.74 35.14
CA PHE A 274 4.28 -37.26 33.82
C PHE A 274 5.45 -36.47 33.24
N THR A 275 6.45 -37.14 32.70
CA THR A 275 7.48 -36.52 31.85
C THR A 275 7.32 -37.04 30.44
N VAL A 276 7.09 -36.11 29.50
CA VAL A 276 6.85 -36.39 28.09
C VAL A 276 8.06 -35.96 27.28
N THR A 277 8.60 -36.86 26.48
CA THR A 277 9.71 -36.62 25.57
C THR A 277 9.26 -36.89 24.13
N SER A 278 9.52 -35.95 23.23
CA SER A 278 9.25 -36.05 21.79
C SER A 278 10.59 -36.05 21.06
N THR A 279 10.85 -37.05 20.23
CA THR A 279 12.10 -37.16 19.45
C THR A 279 11.84 -37.49 17.99
N HIS A 280 12.81 -37.20 17.13
CA HIS A 280 12.74 -37.51 15.69
C HIS A 280 11.46 -36.97 15.04
N THR A 281 11.10 -35.74 15.39
CA THR A 281 9.94 -35.07 14.84
C THR A 281 10.25 -34.55 13.44
N TRP A 282 9.48 -34.99 12.45
CA TRP A 282 9.55 -34.54 11.07
C TRP A 282 8.24 -33.89 10.65
N ILE A 283 8.32 -32.80 9.89
CA ILE A 283 7.20 -32.01 9.39
C ILE A 283 7.33 -31.88 7.88
N THR A 284 6.24 -32.10 7.14
CA THR A 284 6.20 -32.03 5.68
C THR A 284 5.04 -31.18 5.20
N GLY A 285 5.21 -30.45 4.10
CA GLY A 285 4.18 -29.57 3.52
C GLY A 285 4.43 -28.08 3.76
N LEU A 286 5.58 -27.69 4.30
CA LEU A 286 5.98 -26.29 4.47
C LEU A 286 6.17 -25.56 3.14
N ALA A 287 6.49 -26.26 2.05
CA ALA A 287 6.62 -25.68 0.72
C ALA A 287 5.27 -25.42 0.02
N SER A 288 4.14 -25.71 0.66
CA SER A 288 2.78 -25.50 0.10
C SER A 288 2.23 -24.08 0.30
N VAL A 289 3.10 -23.09 0.56
CA VAL A 289 2.74 -21.71 0.92
C VAL A 289 1.85 -21.06 -0.13
N TYR A 290 0.73 -20.45 0.23
CA TYR A 290 -0.15 -19.70 -0.65
C TYR A 290 -0.57 -18.38 0.02
N ARG A 291 -1.03 -17.42 -0.79
CA ARG A 291 -1.57 -16.15 -0.31
C ARG A 291 -2.87 -16.38 0.45
N MET A 292 -2.95 -15.96 1.71
CA MET A 292 -4.18 -16.04 2.51
C MET A 292 -4.96 -14.72 2.57
N GLY A 293 -4.25 -13.58 2.51
CA GLY A 293 -4.86 -12.26 2.64
C GLY A 293 -4.38 -11.26 1.60
N ASN A 294 -4.79 -9.99 1.74
CA ASN A 294 -4.29 -8.90 0.92
C ASN A 294 -2.89 -8.46 1.37
N VAL A 295 -2.06 -8.08 0.40
CA VAL A 295 -0.83 -7.34 0.69
C VAL A 295 -1.23 -5.89 0.90
N THR A 296 -0.96 -5.36 2.09
CA THR A 296 -1.23 -3.95 2.39
C THR A 296 0.05 -3.15 2.41
N LEU A 297 -0.03 -1.97 1.79
CA LEU A 297 1.00 -0.95 1.70
C LEU A 297 0.46 0.30 2.38
N SER A 298 1.16 0.76 3.42
CA SER A 298 0.79 1.99 4.13
C SER A 298 2.03 2.79 4.47
N ILE A 299 1.90 4.11 4.56
CA ILE A 299 2.96 5.01 5.01
C ILE A 299 2.46 5.69 6.27
N GLN A 300 3.15 5.49 7.38
CA GLN A 300 2.81 6.13 8.65
C GLN A 300 4.09 6.58 9.35
N ASN A 301 4.11 7.82 9.86
CA ASN A 301 5.23 8.36 10.64
C ASN A 301 6.59 8.24 9.92
N ARG A 302 6.62 8.54 8.60
CA ARG A 302 7.81 8.40 7.74
C ARG A 302 8.36 6.98 7.60
N LYS A 303 7.56 5.96 7.89
CA LYS A 303 7.86 4.57 7.60
C LYS A 303 6.83 4.02 6.63
N VAL A 304 7.29 3.29 5.62
CA VAL A 304 6.48 2.44 4.78
C VAL A 304 6.30 1.10 5.51
N TYR A 305 5.09 0.58 5.56
CA TYR A 305 4.77 -0.72 6.13
C TYR A 305 4.27 -1.68 5.05
N ALA A 306 4.82 -2.88 5.11
CA ALA A 306 4.34 -4.05 4.39
C ALA A 306 3.61 -4.96 5.33
N THR A 307 2.39 -5.37 4.98
CA THR A 307 1.80 -6.56 5.62
C THR A 307 1.62 -7.64 4.58
N ILE A 308 2.24 -8.78 4.84
CA ILE A 308 2.20 -9.98 4.02
C ILE A 308 1.46 -11.05 4.82
N ASP A 309 0.45 -11.67 4.21
CA ASP A 309 -0.37 -12.71 4.84
C ASP A 309 -0.37 -13.98 3.98
N ALA A 310 0.36 -14.98 4.44
CA ALA A 310 0.56 -16.24 3.75
C ALA A 310 0.24 -17.42 4.67
N GLY A 311 -0.13 -18.55 4.08
CA GLY A 311 -0.26 -19.79 4.85
C GLY A 311 0.00 -21.02 4.02
N THR A 312 0.07 -22.18 4.66
CA THR A 312 0.32 -23.46 4.02
C THR A 312 -0.97 -24.24 3.86
N GLN A 313 -0.96 -25.21 2.95
CA GLN A 313 -1.95 -26.28 2.97
C GLN A 313 -1.75 -27.17 4.21
N GLU A 314 -2.49 -28.28 4.26
CA GLU A 314 -2.36 -29.26 5.33
C GLU A 314 -0.89 -29.72 5.47
N ILE A 315 -0.36 -29.61 6.68
CA ILE A 315 0.98 -30.05 7.03
C ILE A 315 0.86 -31.40 7.72
N GLU A 316 1.66 -32.36 7.29
CA GLU A 316 1.76 -33.66 7.95
C GLU A 316 3.03 -33.73 8.81
N GLY A 317 2.98 -34.50 9.89
CA GLY A 317 4.17 -34.73 10.69
C GLY A 317 4.14 -36.05 11.44
N LYS A 318 5.33 -36.50 11.81
CA LYS A 318 5.54 -37.75 12.53
C LYS A 318 6.55 -37.50 13.64
N THR A 319 6.25 -38.00 14.84
CA THR A 319 7.16 -37.91 15.99
C THR A 319 7.18 -39.22 16.77
N HIS A 320 8.30 -39.51 17.42
CA HIS A 320 8.38 -40.52 18.46
C HIS A 320 8.09 -39.85 19.79
N TRP A 321 7.27 -40.46 20.62
CA TRP A 321 6.94 -39.94 21.93
C TRP A 321 7.29 -40.97 23.00
N GLU A 322 7.65 -40.49 24.18
CA GLU A 322 7.81 -41.27 25.39
C GLU A 322 7.12 -40.53 26.54
N ILE A 323 6.26 -41.20 27.29
CA ILE A 323 5.67 -40.69 28.53
C ILE A 323 6.18 -41.56 29.67
N SER A 324 6.73 -40.94 30.70
CA SER A 324 7.18 -41.60 31.92
C SER A 324 6.46 -41.06 33.15
N VAL A 325 6.23 -41.91 34.14
CA VAL A 325 5.55 -41.57 35.40
C VAL A 325 6.46 -41.86 36.58
N ILE A 326 6.39 -41.05 37.64
CA ILE A 326 7.14 -41.25 38.91
C ILE A 326 8.65 -41.39 38.64
N GLY A 327 9.26 -40.37 38.03
CA GLY A 327 10.71 -40.33 37.81
C GLY A 327 11.28 -41.42 36.90
N GLY A 328 10.47 -42.01 36.01
CA GLY A 328 10.91 -43.02 35.05
C GLY A 328 10.57 -44.47 35.41
N PHE A 329 9.88 -44.73 36.52
CA PHE A 329 9.60 -46.10 36.99
C PHE A 329 8.63 -46.87 36.06
N LEU A 330 7.74 -46.14 35.39
CA LEU A 330 6.87 -46.65 34.33
C LEU A 330 7.03 -45.71 33.13
N SER A 331 7.59 -46.20 32.02
CA SER A 331 7.65 -45.47 30.76
C SER A 331 6.98 -46.24 29.62
N ARG A 332 6.39 -45.49 28.70
CA ARG A 332 5.81 -45.99 27.45
C ARG A 332 6.26 -45.10 26.32
N ALA A 333 6.66 -45.73 25.22
CA ALA A 333 7.05 -45.05 24.01
C ALA A 333 6.22 -45.54 22.82
N GLY A 334 6.07 -44.66 21.85
CA GLY A 334 5.31 -44.93 20.65
C GLY A 334 5.58 -43.90 19.57
N THR A 335 4.70 -43.86 18.57
CA THR A 335 4.75 -42.88 17.49
C THR A 335 3.44 -42.12 17.41
N VAL A 336 3.52 -40.84 17.07
CA VAL A 336 2.36 -40.03 16.71
C VAL A 336 2.52 -39.60 15.27
N SER A 337 1.50 -39.84 14.46
CA SER A 337 1.33 -39.13 13.18
C SER A 337 0.30 -38.03 13.40
N PHE A 338 0.63 -36.81 13.01
CA PHE A 338 -0.26 -35.67 13.17
C PHE A 338 -0.44 -34.93 11.85
N THR A 339 -1.60 -34.31 11.68
CA THR A 339 -1.88 -33.38 10.60
C THR A 339 -2.31 -32.04 11.18
N ILE A 340 -1.88 -30.97 10.55
CA ILE A 340 -2.18 -29.59 10.91
C ILE A 340 -2.94 -29.00 9.72
N GLN A 341 -4.15 -28.55 9.97
CA GLN A 341 -5.04 -28.07 8.89
C GLN A 341 -4.42 -26.96 8.04
N TYR A 342 -3.74 -26.01 8.67
CA TYR A 342 -2.98 -24.94 8.02
C TYR A 342 -1.98 -24.33 9.01
N PHE A 343 -0.94 -23.71 8.48
CA PHE A 343 -0.07 -22.80 9.21
C PHE A 343 -0.10 -21.45 8.52
N ARG A 344 -0.43 -20.38 9.24
CA ARG A 344 -0.52 -19.02 8.72
C ARG A 344 0.55 -18.16 9.36
N ALA A 345 1.19 -17.34 8.54
CA ALA A 345 2.18 -16.36 8.95
C ALA A 345 1.79 -15.00 8.37
N GLN A 346 1.51 -14.05 9.27
CA GLN A 346 1.36 -12.65 8.93
C GLN A 346 2.63 -11.91 9.32
N VAL A 347 3.32 -11.38 8.32
CA VAL A 347 4.60 -10.68 8.46
C VAL A 347 4.38 -9.20 8.21
N LYS A 348 4.69 -8.37 9.23
CA LYS A 348 4.65 -6.92 9.12
C LYS A 348 6.07 -6.35 9.07
N LEU A 349 6.47 -5.85 7.91
CA LEU A 349 7.76 -5.21 7.67
C LEU A 349 7.60 -3.70 7.74
N SER A 350 8.64 -2.99 8.16
CA SER A 350 8.75 -1.54 7.99
C SER A 350 10.05 -1.16 7.31
N GLN A 351 9.98 -0.11 6.51
CA GLN A 351 11.11 0.57 5.92
C GLN A 351 10.97 2.07 6.17
N PRO A 352 11.90 2.72 6.89
CA PRO A 352 11.96 4.16 6.95
C PRO A 352 12.07 4.78 5.54
N LEU A 353 11.40 5.92 5.31
CA LEU A 353 11.49 6.64 4.04
C LEU A 353 12.90 7.19 3.77
N ASP A 354 13.71 7.35 4.82
CA ASP A 354 15.16 7.52 4.69
C ASP A 354 15.77 6.15 4.34
N THR A 355 16.14 5.97 3.08
CA THR A 355 16.69 4.71 2.55
C THR A 355 18.05 4.34 3.10
N ARG A 356 18.72 5.24 3.84
CA ARG A 356 19.96 4.94 4.55
C ARG A 356 19.72 4.13 5.82
N GLU A 357 18.49 4.16 6.32
CA GLU A 357 18.07 3.32 7.44
C GLU A 357 17.60 1.95 6.95
N LYS A 358 17.90 0.93 7.74
CA LYS A 358 17.61 -0.46 7.39
C LYS A 358 16.14 -0.83 7.60
N PRO A 359 15.61 -1.78 6.82
CA PRO A 359 14.29 -2.33 7.05
C PRO A 359 14.26 -3.16 8.33
N SER A 360 13.08 -3.26 8.93
CA SER A 360 12.90 -4.01 10.17
C SER A 360 11.62 -4.83 10.18
N LEU A 361 11.64 -5.94 10.91
CA LEU A 361 10.45 -6.72 11.20
C LEU A 361 9.72 -6.10 12.40
N GLU A 362 8.57 -5.47 12.14
CA GLU A 362 7.73 -4.86 13.19
C GLU A 362 6.85 -5.90 13.89
N GLY A 363 6.36 -6.89 13.14
CA GLY A 363 5.44 -7.89 13.67
C GLY A 363 5.52 -9.22 12.91
N LEU A 364 5.34 -10.31 13.65
CA LEU A 364 5.21 -11.66 13.11
C LEU A 364 4.12 -12.35 13.92
N ASP A 365 2.96 -12.54 13.30
CA ASP A 365 1.85 -13.27 13.89
C ASP A 365 1.78 -14.64 13.23
N LEU A 366 1.93 -15.69 14.05
CA LEU A 366 1.85 -17.07 13.61
C LEU A 366 0.60 -17.73 14.16
N GLU A 367 -0.16 -18.36 13.29
CA GLU A 367 -1.39 -19.07 13.63
C GLU A 367 -1.30 -20.50 13.11
N LEU A 368 -1.73 -21.44 13.95
CA LEU A 368 -1.65 -22.86 13.66
C LEU A 368 -3.06 -23.44 13.80
N GLY A 369 -3.55 -24.05 12.73
CA GLY A 369 -4.89 -24.63 12.67
C GLY A 369 -5.10 -25.80 13.64
N ASN A 370 -6.22 -26.50 13.50
CA ASN A 370 -6.48 -27.66 14.33
C ASN A 370 -5.44 -28.77 14.05
N ILE A 371 -4.95 -29.39 15.13
CA ILE A 371 -4.02 -30.53 15.06
C ILE A 371 -4.82 -31.80 15.28
N GLN A 372 -4.81 -32.70 14.30
CA GLN A 372 -5.33 -34.05 14.45
C GLN A 372 -4.16 -34.99 14.69
N ALA A 373 -4.20 -35.79 15.75
CA ALA A 373 -3.12 -36.69 16.10
C ALA A 373 -3.64 -38.14 16.17
N ARG A 374 -2.88 -39.05 15.57
CA ARG A 374 -3.07 -40.51 15.68
C ARG A 374 -1.90 -41.08 16.45
N VAL A 375 -2.20 -41.54 17.66
CA VAL A 375 -1.20 -42.08 18.59
C VAL A 375 -1.16 -43.59 18.44
N HIS A 376 0.03 -44.12 18.15
CA HIS A 376 0.33 -45.54 18.13
C HIS A 376 1.28 -45.88 19.28
N GLY A 377 1.10 -47.05 19.92
CA GLY A 377 1.94 -47.50 21.04
C GLY A 377 1.42 -47.19 22.44
N ALA A 378 0.21 -46.62 22.57
CA ALA A 378 -0.35 -46.22 23.88
C ALA A 378 -0.78 -47.39 24.80
N GLY A 379 -1.00 -48.59 24.26
CA GLY A 379 -1.46 -49.76 25.03
C GLY A 379 -2.90 -49.62 25.56
N THR A 380 -3.31 -50.48 26.49
CA THR A 380 -4.68 -50.51 27.08
C THR A 380 -4.80 -49.84 28.44
N ILE A 381 -3.76 -49.11 28.87
CA ILE A 381 -3.74 -48.50 30.20
C ILE A 381 -4.48 -47.16 30.14
N ASP A 382 -5.71 -47.15 30.66
CA ASP A 382 -6.69 -46.07 30.51
C ASP A 382 -6.13 -44.68 30.86
N TYR A 383 -5.40 -44.56 31.99
CA TYR A 383 -4.82 -43.29 32.43
C TYR A 383 -3.70 -42.75 31.52
N LEU A 384 -2.90 -43.62 30.90
CA LEU A 384 -1.84 -43.20 29.96
C LEU A 384 -2.41 -42.85 28.59
N VAL A 385 -3.46 -43.55 28.18
CA VAL A 385 -4.19 -43.26 26.93
C VAL A 385 -4.89 -41.89 27.06
N GLU A 386 -5.59 -41.64 28.16
CA GLU A 386 -6.22 -40.34 28.42
C GLU A 386 -5.19 -39.21 28.49
N ALA A 387 -4.07 -39.42 29.19
CA ALA A 387 -2.99 -38.45 29.26
C ALA A 387 -2.37 -38.16 27.88
N SER A 388 -2.10 -39.18 27.06
CA SER A 388 -1.50 -39.00 25.74
C SER A 388 -2.44 -38.28 24.76
N VAL A 389 -3.74 -38.59 24.77
CA VAL A 389 -4.72 -37.94 23.89
C VAL A 389 -4.93 -36.45 24.25
N ASN A 390 -4.84 -36.09 25.54
CA ASN A 390 -5.06 -34.72 26.00
C ASN A 390 -3.78 -33.86 26.05
N ILE A 391 -2.63 -34.45 26.36
CA ILE A 391 -1.37 -33.71 26.55
C ILE A 391 -0.62 -33.56 25.23
N LEU A 392 -0.50 -34.62 24.41
CA LEU A 392 0.36 -34.59 23.22
C LEU A 392 -0.05 -33.54 22.18
N PRO A 393 -1.33 -33.34 21.84
CA PRO A 393 -1.70 -32.32 20.85
C PRO A 393 -1.31 -30.90 21.29
N ASN A 394 -1.48 -30.60 22.58
CA ASN A 394 -1.10 -29.31 23.15
C ASN A 394 0.42 -29.12 23.17
N LEU A 395 1.18 -30.16 23.55
CA LEU A 395 2.63 -30.12 23.50
C LEU A 395 3.17 -29.96 22.07
N LEU A 396 2.59 -30.66 21.09
CA LEU A 396 2.94 -30.53 19.68
C LEU A 396 2.73 -29.09 19.20
N ARG A 397 1.60 -28.46 19.57
CA ARG A 397 1.34 -27.05 19.24
C ARG A 397 2.45 -26.13 19.75
N TYR A 398 2.82 -26.25 21.04
CA TYR A 398 3.89 -25.43 21.63
C TYR A 398 5.24 -25.73 20.98
N GLN A 399 5.60 -27.00 20.81
CA GLN A 399 6.87 -27.41 20.22
C GLN A 399 7.02 -26.86 18.79
N ILE A 400 5.96 -26.94 17.97
CA ILE A 400 5.97 -26.43 16.60
C ILE A 400 6.07 -24.90 16.59
N MET A 401 5.27 -24.22 17.41
CA MET A 401 5.27 -22.76 17.45
C MET A 401 6.64 -22.21 17.89
N ASP A 402 7.19 -22.73 19.00
CA ASP A 402 8.50 -22.31 19.50
C ASP A 402 9.63 -22.62 18.52
N ALA A 403 9.56 -23.77 17.83
CA ALA A 403 10.55 -24.18 16.85
C ALA A 403 10.55 -23.31 15.58
N ILE A 404 9.42 -22.70 15.24
CA ILE A 404 9.28 -21.87 14.04
C ILE A 404 9.47 -20.39 14.39
N GLU A 405 8.76 -19.86 15.38
CA GLU A 405 8.68 -18.42 15.65
C GLU A 405 10.05 -17.78 15.84
N GLY A 406 10.86 -18.32 16.76
CA GLY A 406 12.18 -17.78 17.09
C GLY A 406 13.14 -17.79 15.90
N PRO A 407 13.39 -18.96 15.27
CA PRO A 407 14.25 -19.04 14.09
C PRO A 407 13.74 -18.22 12.90
N PHE A 408 12.42 -18.20 12.66
CA PHE A 408 11.83 -17.48 11.54
C PHE A 408 11.99 -15.97 11.70
N LYS A 409 11.68 -15.43 12.89
CA LYS A 409 11.91 -14.02 13.23
C LYS A 409 13.37 -13.59 13.03
N ARG A 410 14.31 -14.40 13.52
CA ARG A 410 15.76 -14.12 13.35
C ARG A 410 16.17 -14.21 11.89
N ARG A 411 15.67 -15.18 11.14
CA ARG A 411 16.02 -15.37 9.73
C ARG A 411 15.54 -14.18 8.89
N ILE A 412 14.30 -13.73 9.09
CA ILE A 412 13.78 -12.55 8.41
C ILE A 412 14.64 -11.33 8.74
N GLN A 413 14.88 -11.04 10.01
CA GLN A 413 15.68 -9.86 10.38
C GLN A 413 17.11 -9.93 9.85
N MET A 414 17.77 -11.10 9.87
CA MET A 414 19.11 -11.26 9.30
C MET A 414 19.15 -10.99 7.79
N GLU A 415 18.08 -11.32 7.06
CA GLU A 415 18.00 -11.03 5.63
C GLU A 415 17.69 -9.56 5.39
N LEU A 416 16.81 -8.94 6.17
CA LEU A 416 16.59 -7.50 6.16
C LEU A 416 17.87 -6.71 6.46
N ASP A 417 18.68 -7.17 7.41
CA ASP A 417 19.92 -6.50 7.83
C ASP A 417 21.00 -6.47 6.74
N LYS A 418 20.92 -7.40 5.76
CA LYS A 418 21.82 -7.48 4.60
C LYS A 418 21.40 -6.56 3.46
N VAL A 419 20.14 -6.12 3.43
CA VAL A 419 19.64 -5.26 2.35
C VAL A 419 20.11 -3.84 2.58
N ASP A 420 20.94 -3.34 1.67
CA ASP A 420 21.13 -1.89 1.50
C ASP A 420 20.04 -1.39 0.55
N VAL A 421 19.05 -0.70 1.12
CA VAL A 421 17.87 -0.27 0.39
C VAL A 421 18.21 0.82 -0.62
N GLU A 422 19.15 1.70 -0.27
CA GLU A 422 19.58 2.77 -1.16
C GLU A 422 20.29 2.17 -2.37
N GLU A 423 21.28 1.31 -2.15
CA GLU A 423 22.01 0.61 -3.21
C GLU A 423 21.07 -0.22 -4.09
N GLU A 424 20.15 -0.97 -3.47
CA GLU A 424 19.21 -1.82 -4.19
C GLU A 424 18.28 -1.02 -5.11
N ILE A 425 17.79 0.15 -4.63
CA ILE A 425 17.01 1.08 -5.45
C ILE A 425 17.87 1.61 -6.60
N TYR A 426 19.07 2.12 -6.33
CA TYR A 426 19.94 2.67 -7.38
C TYR A 426 20.35 1.63 -8.43
N ASN A 427 20.57 0.39 -8.04
CA ASN A 427 20.96 -0.70 -8.93
C ASN A 427 19.82 -1.19 -9.82
N HIS A 428 18.57 -1.05 -9.38
CA HIS A 428 17.41 -1.51 -10.16
C HIS A 428 16.60 -0.39 -10.81
N ILE A 429 16.86 0.88 -10.51
CA ILE A 429 16.40 2.02 -11.32
C ILE A 429 16.68 1.76 -12.82
N PRO A 430 17.89 1.34 -13.25
CA PRO A 430 18.18 1.00 -14.64
C PRO A 430 17.67 -0.41 -15.07
N HIS A 431 16.93 -1.14 -14.23
CA HIS A 431 16.35 -2.45 -14.60
C HIS A 431 14.82 -2.46 -14.62
N ILE A 432 14.17 -1.36 -14.25
CA ILE A 432 12.78 -1.07 -14.65
C ILE A 432 12.66 -1.16 -16.19
N GLU A 433 13.77 -0.86 -16.88
CA GLU A 433 14.05 -0.96 -18.31
C GLU A 433 13.75 -2.34 -18.95
N GLU A 434 14.13 -3.46 -18.33
CA GLU A 434 14.14 -4.75 -19.05
C GLU A 434 12.84 -5.57 -18.89
N HIS A 435 12.15 -5.43 -17.75
CA HIS A 435 10.88 -6.14 -17.49
C HIS A 435 9.70 -5.51 -18.24
N ALA A 436 9.70 -4.19 -18.42
CA ALA A 436 8.74 -3.49 -19.28
C ALA A 436 8.99 -3.81 -20.76
N MET A 437 10.24 -3.87 -21.22
CA MET A 437 10.59 -4.19 -22.61
C MET A 437 10.42 -5.67 -22.99
N ARG A 438 10.73 -6.64 -22.13
CA ARG A 438 10.56 -8.08 -22.46
C ARG A 438 9.09 -8.48 -22.69
N HIS A 439 8.14 -7.77 -22.09
CA HIS A 439 6.71 -7.98 -22.35
C HIS A 439 6.23 -7.34 -23.66
N ILE A 440 6.96 -6.34 -24.18
CA ILE A 440 6.68 -5.71 -25.49
C ILE A 440 7.22 -6.59 -26.64
N GLN A 441 8.37 -7.26 -26.46
CA GLN A 441 8.97 -8.10 -27.51
C GLN A 441 8.32 -9.49 -27.66
N GLY A 442 7.46 -9.91 -26.73
CA GLY A 442 6.74 -11.19 -26.79
C GLY A 442 5.40 -11.15 -27.52
N LEU A 443 4.91 -9.96 -27.90
CA LEU A 443 3.68 -9.80 -28.67
C LEU A 443 4.05 -9.62 -30.15
N VAL A 444 4.25 -10.74 -30.84
CA VAL A 444 3.97 -10.75 -32.28
C VAL A 444 2.47 -10.47 -32.40
N PRO A 445 2.03 -9.34 -32.97
CA PRO A 445 0.61 -9.19 -33.31
C PRO A 445 0.28 -10.34 -34.28
N PRO A 446 -0.84 -11.06 -34.11
CA PRO A 446 -1.25 -11.99 -35.15
C PRO A 446 -1.25 -11.22 -36.47
N GLU A 447 -0.55 -11.76 -37.47
CA GLU A 447 -0.55 -11.22 -38.83
C GLU A 447 -1.97 -10.79 -39.18
N GLU A 448 -2.12 -9.53 -39.58
CA GLU A 448 -3.35 -9.03 -40.15
C GLU A 448 -3.80 -10.05 -41.19
N THR A 449 -4.84 -10.82 -40.85
CA THR A 449 -5.51 -11.64 -41.84
C THR A 449 -6.10 -10.63 -42.80
N ILE A 450 -5.46 -10.49 -43.95
CA ILE A 450 -5.94 -9.67 -45.06
C ILE A 450 -7.38 -10.10 -45.28
N LEU A 451 -8.32 -9.25 -44.87
CA LEU A 451 -9.71 -9.32 -45.31
C LEU A 451 -9.65 -9.22 -46.82
N GLY A 452 -9.78 -10.38 -47.48
CA GLY A 452 -9.80 -10.50 -48.93
C GLY A 452 -10.79 -9.50 -49.52
N GLU A 453 -10.36 -8.88 -50.61
CA GLU A 453 -11.17 -7.99 -51.43
C GLU A 453 -12.62 -8.51 -51.57
N LEU A 454 -13.56 -7.63 -51.25
CA LEU A 454 -14.97 -7.77 -51.60
C LEU A 454 -15.09 -8.06 -53.09
N MET A 455 -15.34 -9.31 -53.46
CA MET A 455 -15.82 -9.65 -54.79
C MET A 455 -17.19 -9.00 -55.00
N PRO A 456 -17.43 -8.31 -56.14
CA PRO A 456 -18.75 -7.79 -56.46
C PRO A 456 -19.73 -8.97 -56.69
N PRO A 457 -21.02 -8.79 -56.36
CA PRO A 457 -22.01 -9.86 -56.45
C PRO A 457 -22.24 -10.23 -57.92
N PRO A 458 -22.34 -11.53 -58.24
CA PRO A 458 -22.78 -11.96 -59.56
C PRO A 458 -24.30 -11.82 -59.66
N ASP A 459 -24.76 -11.01 -60.63
CA ASP A 459 -26.12 -11.03 -61.15
C ASP A 459 -26.43 -12.43 -61.69
N GLN A 460 -27.42 -13.13 -61.13
CA GLN A 460 -28.21 -14.12 -61.86
C GLN A 460 -29.68 -14.10 -61.42
N ASP A 461 -30.49 -13.95 -62.46
CA ASP A 461 -31.93 -13.82 -62.59
C ASP A 461 -32.81 -14.93 -61.97
N GLU A 462 -34.00 -14.47 -61.56
CA GLU A 462 -35.34 -15.05 -61.75
C GLU A 462 -35.73 -16.49 -61.27
N GLN A 463 -36.57 -16.46 -60.21
CA GLN A 463 -37.84 -17.23 -60.00
C GLN A 463 -37.82 -18.72 -59.54
N PRO A 464 -38.92 -19.22 -58.92
CA PRO A 464 -39.76 -18.61 -57.87
C PRO A 464 -40.09 -19.57 -56.70
N PHE A 465 -40.75 -18.99 -55.70
CA PHE A 465 -41.32 -19.56 -54.48
C PHE A 465 -41.98 -20.95 -54.59
N SER A 466 -41.79 -21.77 -53.56
CA SER A 466 -42.76 -22.78 -53.14
C SER A 466 -43.14 -22.53 -51.67
N GLU A 467 -44.39 -22.10 -51.48
CA GLU A 467 -45.08 -22.05 -50.20
C GLU A 467 -45.27 -23.46 -49.66
N SER A 468 -44.87 -23.74 -48.42
CA SER A 468 -45.56 -24.70 -47.55
C SER A 468 -44.97 -24.73 -46.13
N GLU A 469 -45.90 -24.81 -45.17
CA GLU A 469 -45.71 -25.10 -43.74
C GLU A 469 -45.44 -23.93 -42.79
N GLU A 470 -46.32 -22.95 -42.89
CA GLU A 470 -46.92 -22.31 -41.72
C GLU A 470 -47.82 -23.33 -40.97
N ASN A 471 -47.32 -23.90 -39.86
CA ASN A 471 -48.09 -24.20 -38.64
C ASN A 471 -47.33 -25.15 -37.71
N ARG A 472 -46.90 -24.63 -36.55
CA ARG A 472 -47.29 -25.17 -35.24
C ARG A 472 -46.80 -24.24 -34.13
N GLY A 473 -47.78 -23.66 -33.43
CA GLY A 473 -47.61 -22.88 -32.22
C GLY A 473 -47.19 -23.72 -30.99
N PRO A 474 -47.22 -23.11 -29.80
CA PRO A 474 -46.24 -23.35 -28.75
C PRO A 474 -46.60 -24.51 -27.81
N SER A 475 -45.59 -25.00 -27.09
CA SER A 475 -45.71 -25.77 -25.84
C SER A 475 -44.71 -25.22 -24.84
#